data_AF-A0A2N8KBZ4-F1
#
_entry.id   AF-A0A2N8KBZ4-F1
#
_cell.length_a   1.000
_cell.length_b   1.000
_cell.length_c   1.000
_cell.angle_alpha   90.00
_cell.angle_beta   90.00
_cell.angle_gamma   90.00
#
_symmetry.space_group_name_H-M   'P 1'
#
loop_
_entity.id
_entity.type
_entity.pdbx_description
1 polymer ?
#
loop_
_entity_poly.entity_id
_entity_poly.type
_entity_poly.pdbx_seq_one_letter_code
_entity_poly.pdbx_strand_id
1 'polypeptide(L)'
;MAPGKSATAGSDAPNLWQQYARFHEACVAVLDRIEQCADPHIPLAQNECAELRIMALNLGALGRVLHGKRARDMRQLAARLDRALAGCNQQTVAPALDSETPERDPAVLAG
;
A
#
# COMPACT_ATOMS: atom_id res chain seq x y z
N MET A 1 -33.51 -39.83 31.63
CA MET A 1 -32.19 -39.53 31.02
C MET A 1 -32.28 -38.16 30.38
N ALA A 2 -31.47 -37.19 30.82
CA ALA A 2 -31.40 -35.87 30.19
C ALA A 2 -30.34 -35.91 29.07
N PRO A 3 -30.59 -35.35 27.88
CA PRO A 3 -29.56 -35.26 26.86
C PRO A 3 -28.57 -34.18 27.28
N GLY A 4 -27.31 -34.55 27.46
CA GLY A 4 -26.21 -33.62 27.67
C GLY A 4 -26.12 -32.68 26.47
N LYS A 5 -26.59 -31.44 26.65
CA LYS A 5 -26.27 -30.34 25.74
C LYS A 5 -24.81 -29.99 25.96
N SER A 6 -23.92 -30.65 25.23
CA SER A 6 -22.53 -30.22 25.12
C SER A 6 -22.47 -29.00 24.21
N ALA A 7 -22.63 -27.83 24.82
CA ALA A 7 -22.19 -26.58 24.22
C ALA A 7 -20.81 -26.26 24.78
N THR A 8 -19.79 -26.34 23.93
CA THR A 8 -18.58 -25.52 24.04
C THR A 8 -18.29 -24.96 22.64
N ALA A 9 -19.14 -24.05 22.20
CA ALA A 9 -18.80 -23.11 21.14
C ALA A 9 -17.84 -22.08 21.78
N GLY A 10 -16.54 -22.32 21.65
CA GLY A 10 -15.53 -21.46 22.26
C GLY A 10 -14.18 -21.67 21.58
N SER A 11 -13.80 -20.69 20.76
CA SER A 11 -12.45 -20.54 20.19
C SER A 11 -12.02 -21.55 19.13
N ASP A 12 -12.84 -21.77 18.09
CA ASP A 12 -12.30 -22.36 16.87
C ASP A 12 -11.38 -21.35 16.19
N ALA A 13 -10.11 -21.73 15.99
CA ALA A 13 -9.15 -20.93 15.23
C ALA A 13 -9.80 -20.51 13.90
N PRO A 14 -9.64 -19.22 13.49
CA PRO A 14 -10.34 -18.72 12.33
C PRO A 14 -10.01 -19.60 11.13
N ASN A 15 -11.03 -20.06 10.43
CA ASN A 15 -10.80 -20.90 9.26
C ASN A 15 -10.04 -20.11 8.18
N LEU A 16 -9.44 -20.81 7.23
CA LEU A 16 -8.63 -20.19 6.17
C LEU A 16 -9.36 -19.07 5.42
N TRP A 17 -10.69 -19.17 5.27
CA TRP A 17 -11.48 -18.16 4.58
C TRP A 17 -11.72 -16.91 5.41
N GLN A 18 -11.89 -17.05 6.72
CA GLN A 18 -11.94 -15.91 7.64
C GLN A 18 -10.58 -15.21 7.68
N GLN A 19 -9.47 -15.95 7.64
CA GLN A 19 -8.13 -15.38 7.56
C GLN A 19 -7.91 -14.64 6.23
N TYR A 20 -8.32 -15.24 5.10
CA TYR A 20 -8.28 -14.59 3.79
C TYR A 20 -9.09 -13.29 3.75
N ALA A 21 -10.33 -13.30 4.26
CA ALA A 21 -11.19 -12.13 4.24
C ALA A 21 -10.57 -10.98 5.05
N ARG A 22 -10.10 -11.27 6.27
CA ARG A 22 -9.41 -10.31 7.13
C ARG A 22 -8.15 -9.74 6.48
N PHE A 23 -7.34 -10.60 5.85
CA PHE A 23 -6.15 -10.16 5.14
C PHE A 23 -6.51 -9.23 3.97
N HIS A 24 -7.48 -9.62 3.14
CA HIS A 24 -7.94 -8.78 2.03
C HIS A 24 -8.47 -7.43 2.51
N GLU A 25 -9.32 -7.41 3.55
CA GLU A 25 -9.86 -6.19 4.15
C GLU A 25 -8.75 -5.29 4.72
N ALA A 26 -7.75 -5.87 5.39
CA ALA A 26 -6.61 -5.11 5.90
C ALA A 26 -5.80 -4.46 4.77
N CYS A 27 -5.50 -5.21 3.70
CA CYS A 27 -4.80 -4.66 2.54
C CYS A 27 -5.60 -3.55 1.84
N VAL A 28 -6.93 -3.70 1.74
CA VAL A 28 -7.81 -2.66 1.20
C VAL A 28 -7.77 -1.41 2.08
N ALA A 29 -7.90 -1.56 3.40
CA ALA A 29 -7.90 -0.43 4.33
C ALA A 29 -6.56 0.35 4.30
N VAL A 30 -5.42 -0.34 4.22
CA VAL A 30 -4.10 0.30 4.06
C VAL A 30 -4.04 1.09 2.76
N LEU A 31 -4.48 0.49 1.66
CA LEU A 31 -4.46 1.14 0.36
C LEU A 31 -5.41 2.34 0.29
N ASP A 32 -6.64 2.20 0.80
CA ASP A 32 -7.61 3.29 0.85
C ASP A 32 -7.06 4.44 1.70
N ARG A 33 -6.35 4.14 2.79
CA ARG A 33 -5.67 5.16 3.59
C ARG A 33 -4.57 5.88 2.79
N ILE A 34 -3.75 5.17 2.02
CA ILE A 34 -2.71 5.78 1.17
C ILE A 34 -3.34 6.65 0.08
N GLU A 35 -4.40 6.16 -0.57
CA GLU A 35 -5.11 6.89 -1.62
C GLU A 35 -5.80 8.16 -1.05
N GLN A 36 -6.33 8.11 0.18
CA GLN A 36 -6.92 9.26 0.87
C GLN A 36 -5.88 10.22 1.46
N CYS A 37 -4.75 9.70 1.96
CA CYS A 37 -3.62 10.47 2.49
C CYS A 37 -2.65 10.91 1.40
N ALA A 38 -3.07 10.94 0.13
CA ALA A 38 -2.37 11.64 -0.94
C ALA A 38 -2.40 13.17 -0.74
N ASP A 39 -2.22 13.62 0.50
CA ASP A 39 -1.73 14.95 0.81
C ASP A 39 -0.26 14.98 0.36
N PRO A 40 0.08 15.74 -0.70
CA PRO A 40 1.43 15.78 -1.25
C PRO A 40 2.48 16.28 -0.25
N HIS A 41 2.08 16.72 0.94
CA HIS A 41 2.95 17.23 1.99
C HIS A 41 3.47 16.18 2.98
N ILE A 42 2.93 14.95 3.00
CA ILE A 42 3.43 13.86 3.86
C ILE A 42 3.76 12.65 2.99
N PRO A 43 4.95 12.63 2.36
CA PRO A 43 5.37 11.49 1.56
C PRO A 43 5.56 10.25 2.45
N LEU A 44 5.26 9.08 1.90
CA LEU A 44 5.55 7.80 2.56
C LEU A 44 7.05 7.68 2.82
N ALA A 45 7.41 7.22 4.01
CA ALA A 45 8.78 6.90 4.35
C ALA A 45 9.29 5.69 3.55
N GLN A 46 10.61 5.55 3.42
CA GLN A 46 11.22 4.48 2.63
C GLN A 46 10.87 3.08 3.15
N ASN A 47 10.79 2.92 4.48
CA ASN A 47 10.37 1.67 5.12
C ASN A 47 8.91 1.34 4.78
N GLU A 48 8.00 2.32 4.83
CA GLU A 48 6.61 2.14 4.44
C GLU A 48 6.49 1.73 2.97
N CYS A 49 7.23 2.40 2.07
CA CYS A 49 7.30 2.00 0.66
C CYS A 49 7.82 0.57 0.47
N ALA A 50 8.80 0.13 1.26
CA ALA A 50 9.32 -1.23 1.22
C ALA A 50 8.26 -2.25 1.69
N GLU A 51 7.55 -1.96 2.77
CA GLU A 51 6.45 -2.81 3.28
C GLU A 51 5.33 -2.95 2.25
N LEU A 52 4.95 -1.86 1.59
CA LEU A 52 3.93 -1.90 0.53
C LEU A 52 4.42 -2.71 -0.69
N ARG A 53 5.69 -2.64 -1.07
CA ARG A 53 6.24 -3.52 -2.12
C ARG A 53 6.14 -4.99 -1.73
N ILE A 54 6.45 -5.32 -0.47
CA ILE A 54 6.27 -6.69 0.05
C ILE A 54 4.81 -7.11 0.00
N MET A 55 3.88 -6.22 0.38
CA MET A 55 2.44 -6.47 0.28
C MET A 55 2.01 -6.76 -1.16
N ALA A 56 2.47 -5.99 -2.16
CA ALA A 56 2.19 -6.25 -3.58
C ALA A 56 2.68 -7.63 -4.02
N LEU A 57 3.91 -8.01 -3.64
CA LEU A 57 4.46 -9.33 -3.94
C LEU A 57 3.63 -10.46 -3.32
N ASN A 58 3.21 -10.30 -2.06
CA ASN A 58 2.38 -11.27 -1.35
C ASN A 58 0.99 -11.41 -1.98
N LEU A 59 0.36 -10.30 -2.37
CA LEU A 59 -0.91 -10.32 -3.09
C LEU A 59 -0.79 -11.03 -4.44
N GLY A 60 0.30 -10.78 -5.18
CA GLY A 60 0.58 -11.48 -6.43
C GLY A 60 0.80 -12.98 -6.24
N ALA A 61 1.53 -13.38 -5.19
CA ALA A 61 1.75 -14.79 -4.86
C ALA A 61 0.45 -15.50 -4.47
N LEU A 62 -0.35 -14.90 -3.58
CA LEU A 62 -1.66 -15.43 -3.18
C LEU A 62 -2.63 -15.50 -4.37
N GLY A 63 -2.61 -14.50 -5.25
CA GLY A 63 -3.42 -14.49 -6.48
C GLY A 63 -3.11 -15.64 -7.45
N ARG A 64 -1.92 -16.23 -7.40
CA ARG A 64 -1.56 -17.44 -8.18
C ARG A 64 -2.09 -18.73 -7.58
N VAL A 65 -2.22 -18.79 -6.25
CA VAL A 65 -2.71 -19.96 -5.52
C VAL A 65 -4.24 -20.00 -5.46
N LEU A 66 -4.88 -18.83 -5.49
CA LEU A 66 -6.33 -18.70 -5.46
C LEU A 66 -6.96 -18.86 -6.86
N HIS A 67 -8.27 -19.09 -6.89
CA HIS A 67 -9.05 -19.21 -8.13
C HIS A 67 -10.27 -18.29 -8.16
N GLY A 68 -10.81 -18.09 -9.37
CA GLY A 68 -12.05 -17.35 -9.61
C GLY A 68 -11.97 -15.90 -9.14
N LYS A 69 -13.04 -15.44 -8.47
CA LYS A 69 -13.17 -14.06 -7.97
C LYS A 69 -12.01 -13.67 -7.04
N ARG A 70 -11.62 -14.55 -6.11
CA ARG A 70 -10.58 -14.26 -5.11
C ARG A 70 -9.22 -13.98 -5.74
N ALA A 71 -8.85 -14.75 -6.77
CA ALA A 71 -7.62 -14.51 -7.53
C ALA A 71 -7.66 -13.16 -8.26
N ARG A 72 -8.83 -12.79 -8.80
CA ARG A 72 -9.03 -11.49 -9.45
C ARG A 72 -8.90 -10.34 -8.46
N ASP A 73 -9.54 -10.46 -7.29
CA ASP A 73 -9.50 -9.44 -6.25
C ASP A 73 -8.06 -9.19 -5.77
N MET A 74 -7.29 -10.25 -5.51
CA MET A 74 -5.86 -10.13 -5.14
C MET A 74 -5.02 -9.43 -6.21
N ARG A 75 -5.21 -9.79 -7.49
CA ARG A 75 -4.50 -9.16 -8.61
C ARG A 75 -4.88 -7.69 -8.79
N GLN A 76 -6.16 -7.36 -8.62
CA GLN A 76 -6.62 -5.97 -8.67
C GLN A 76 -6.00 -5.15 -7.54
N LEU A 77 -5.92 -5.71 -6.33
CA LEU A 77 -5.34 -5.04 -5.18
C LEU A 77 -3.83 -4.83 -5.37
N ALA A 78 -3.10 -5.83 -5.85
CA ALA A 78 -1.68 -5.70 -6.20
C ALA A 78 -1.46 -4.59 -7.25
N ALA A 79 -2.26 -4.59 -8.31
CA ALA A 79 -2.15 -3.58 -9.38
C ALA A 79 -2.50 -2.16 -8.90
N ARG A 80 -3.44 -2.00 -7.95
CA ARG A 80 -3.71 -0.69 -7.33
C ARG A 80 -2.52 -0.24 -6.49
N LEU A 81 -1.93 -1.15 -5.72
CA LEU A 81 -0.78 -0.84 -4.88
C LEU A 81 0.46 -0.44 -5.68
N ASP A 82 0.72 -1.11 -6.80
CA ASP A 82 1.81 -0.74 -7.71
C ASP A 82 1.63 0.68 -8.27
N ARG A 83 0.39 1.08 -8.58
CA ARG A 83 0.09 2.46 -9.02
C ARG A 83 0.29 3.48 -7.90
N ALA A 84 -0.14 3.18 -6.68
CA ALA A 84 0.07 4.04 -5.53
C ALA A 84 1.59 4.25 -5.28
N LEU A 85 2.38 3.17 -5.32
CA LEU A 85 3.83 3.21 -5.19
C LEU A 85 4.52 4.00 -6.31
N ALA A 86 4.03 3.87 -7.55
CA ALA A 86 4.56 4.65 -8.68
C ALA A 86 4.33 6.16 -8.47
N GLY A 87 3.16 6.56 -7.96
CA GLY A 87 2.84 7.94 -7.61
C GLY A 87 3.76 8.50 -6.52
N CYS A 88 4.03 7.73 -5.46
CA CYS A 88 4.93 8.16 -4.38
C CYS A 88 6.39 8.33 -4.87
N ASN A 89 6.88 7.46 -5.75
CA ASN A 89 8.23 7.62 -6.32
C ASN A 89 8.33 8.87 -7.22
N GLN A 90 7.26 9.21 -7.95
CA GLN A 90 7.24 10.43 -8.79
C GLN A 90 7.24 11.71 -7.94
N GLN A 91 6.54 11.70 -6.79
CA GLN A 91 6.56 12.82 -5.84
C GLN A 91 7.92 13.01 -5.16
N THR A 92 8.68 11.93 -4.96
CA THR A 92 10.04 12.00 -4.39
C THR A 92 11.06 12.53 -5.40
N VAL A 93 10.79 12.37 -6.69
CA VAL A 93 11.72 12.76 -7.78
C VAL A 93 11.44 14.16 -8.33
N ALA A 94 10.28 14.77 -8.06
CA ALA A 94 10.01 16.16 -8.44
C ALA A 94 11.05 17.08 -7.75
N PRO A 95 12.06 17.60 -8.48
CA PRO A 95 12.99 18.52 -7.89
C PRO A 95 12.23 19.83 -7.70
N ALA A 96 12.50 20.52 -6.60
CA ALA A 96 12.24 21.95 -6.49
C ALA A 96 13.03 22.65 -7.61
N LEU A 97 12.43 22.76 -8.78
CA LEU A 97 12.92 23.60 -9.87
C LEU A 97 12.15 24.91 -9.83
N ASP A 98 12.95 25.97 -9.93
CA ASP A 98 12.61 27.37 -10.15
C ASP A 98 12.31 28.20 -8.89
N SER A 99 13.37 28.39 -8.11
CA SER A 99 13.70 29.76 -7.70
C SER A 99 14.99 30.18 -8.42
N GLU A 100 14.86 30.54 -9.70
CA GLU A 100 15.83 31.39 -10.37
C GLU A 100 15.91 32.72 -9.61
N THR A 101 16.96 32.91 -8.83
CA THR A 101 17.51 34.26 -8.60
C THR A 101 18.76 34.37 -9.46
N PRO A 102 18.80 35.26 -10.47
CA PRO A 102 20.02 35.48 -11.23
C PRO A 102 21.04 36.15 -10.30
N GLU A 103 22.05 35.39 -9.88
CA GLU A 103 23.24 35.91 -9.22
C GLU A 103 24.00 36.75 -10.25
N ARG A 104 23.84 38.07 -10.13
CA ARG A 104 24.51 39.06 -10.97
C ARG A 104 25.97 39.13 -10.52
N ASP A 105 26.85 38.54 -11.31
CA ASP A 105 28.30 38.56 -11.12
C ASP A 105 28.83 40.02 -11.10
N PRO A 106 29.41 40.54 -10.00
CA PRO A 106 29.93 41.90 -9.93
C PRO A 106 31.44 41.90 -10.26
N ALA A 107 31.81 41.49 -11.46
CA ALA A 107 33.24 41.40 -11.82
C ALA A 107 33.55 41.72 -13.28
N VAL A 108 32.97 42.75 -13.89
CA VAL A 108 33.48 43.29 -15.16
C VAL A 108 33.32 44.82 -15.24
N LEU A 109 34.44 45.48 -15.56
CA LEU A 109 34.68 46.88 -15.95
C LEU A 109 35.08 47.87 -14.83
N ALA A 110 36.33 47.70 -14.38
CA ALA A 110 37.25 48.82 -14.36
C ALA A 110 37.52 49.26 -15.82
N GLY A 111 37.31 50.55 -16.09
CA GLY A 111 37.54 51.22 -17.36
C GLY A 111 37.24 52.70 -17.22
#